data_AF-A0A8R7VDC2-F1
#
_entry.id   AF-A0A8R7VDC2-F1
#
_cell.length_a   1.000
_cell.length_b   1.000
_cell.length_c   1.000
_cell.angle_alpha   90.00
_cell.angle_beta   90.00
_cell.angle_gamma   90.00
#
_symmetry.space_group_name_H-M   'P 1'
#
loop_
_entity.id
_entity.type
_entity.pdbx_description
1 polymer ?
#
loop_
_entity_poly.entity_id
_entity_poly.type
_entity_poly.pdbx_seq_one_letter_code
_entity_poly.pdbx_strand_id
1 'polypeptide(L)'
;MNVNEDYGELSSIARQGSGSACRSIYGGFVKWCMGKNDDGSDSMAVQLVDESHWDDLVIIIAVVSSKQKETSSTSGMRDTVETSPLLQYRAQTVVPGRMLKMEEAIKKRDFESFARLTCVDSNQFHAVCLDTSPPIFYMNDTSHRIISLVEKWNHSEGTPQVAYTFDAGPNAVLIARNRKTATLLLQRLLYCFPPQENDLDSYMVGDKSILSDAGVQSVADIDPSPPATRDEDTKPKIQVRC
;
A
#
# COMPACT_ATOMS: atom_id res chain seq x y z
N MET A 1 -26.22 -13.69 15.61
CA MET A 1 -25.34 -13.50 16.78
C MET A 1 -25.66 -12.14 17.36
N ASN A 2 -26.17 -12.08 18.60
CA ASN A 2 -26.43 -10.83 19.32
C ASN A 2 -25.36 -10.70 20.42
N VAL A 3 -24.12 -10.49 20.00
CA VAL A 3 -23.01 -10.25 20.93
C VAL A 3 -23.10 -8.78 21.33
N ASN A 4 -23.20 -8.50 22.64
CA ASN A 4 -23.30 -7.15 23.19
C ASN A 4 -21.92 -6.67 23.66
N GLU A 5 -20.98 -6.65 22.72
CA GLU A 5 -19.58 -6.28 22.94
C GLU A 5 -19.27 -4.95 22.22
N ASP A 6 -18.41 -4.13 22.82
CA ASP A 6 -17.94 -2.91 22.18
C ASP A 6 -16.96 -3.23 21.03
N TYR A 7 -16.79 -2.30 20.07
CA TYR A 7 -15.91 -2.49 18.92
C TYR A 7 -14.46 -2.84 19.33
N GLY A 8 -14.01 -2.37 20.51
CA GLY A 8 -12.72 -2.75 21.08
C GLY A 8 -12.61 -4.26 21.38
N GLU A 9 -13.64 -4.85 21.98
CA GLU A 9 -13.70 -6.27 22.34
C GLU A 9 -13.78 -7.17 21.09
N LEU A 10 -14.57 -6.76 20.10
CA LEU A 10 -14.62 -7.43 18.79
C LEU A 10 -13.26 -7.40 18.08
N SER A 11 -12.48 -6.32 18.25
CA SER A 11 -11.13 -6.22 17.70
C SER A 11 -10.17 -7.24 18.32
N SER A 12 -10.29 -7.51 19.62
CA SER A 12 -9.50 -8.53 20.33
C SER A 12 -9.80 -9.93 19.82
N ILE A 13 -11.08 -10.23 19.54
CA ILE A 13 -11.49 -11.52 18.96
C ILE A 13 -10.94 -11.65 17.53
N ALA A 14 -11.14 -10.63 16.69
CA ALA A 14 -10.66 -10.64 15.30
C ALA A 14 -9.14 -10.83 15.21
N ARG A 15 -8.37 -10.21 16.13
CA ARG A 15 -6.92 -10.37 16.25
C ARG A 15 -6.48 -11.83 16.37
N GLN A 16 -7.24 -12.67 17.09
CA GLN A 16 -6.90 -14.08 17.31
C GLN A 16 -7.05 -14.93 16.04
N GLY A 17 -7.97 -14.56 15.13
CA GLY A 17 -8.08 -15.20 13.82
C GLY A 17 -7.00 -14.74 12.84
N SER A 18 -6.80 -13.42 12.74
CA SER A 18 -5.72 -12.81 11.98
C SER A 18 -5.37 -11.44 12.57
N GLY A 19 -4.09 -11.20 12.87
CA GLY A 19 -3.65 -9.98 13.55
C GLY A 19 -4.11 -8.69 12.84
N SER A 20 -4.06 -8.64 11.51
CA SER A 20 -4.50 -7.45 10.77
C SER A 20 -6.02 -7.26 10.76
N ALA A 21 -6.82 -8.31 10.98
CA ALA A 21 -8.27 -8.24 10.93
C ALA A 21 -8.86 -7.35 12.01
N CYS A 22 -8.19 -7.18 13.14
CA CYS A 22 -8.64 -6.25 14.20
C CYS A 22 -8.79 -4.81 13.69
N ARG A 23 -7.98 -4.39 12.71
CA ARG A 23 -8.02 -3.03 12.17
C ARG A 23 -9.20 -2.80 11.22
N SER A 24 -9.81 -3.86 10.69
CA SER A 24 -10.96 -3.77 9.79
C SER A 24 -12.30 -3.65 10.53
N ILE A 25 -12.27 -3.59 11.87
CA ILE A 25 -13.45 -3.40 12.72
C ILE A 25 -13.97 -1.95 12.67
N TYR A 26 -13.10 -0.99 12.31
CA TYR A 26 -13.43 0.43 12.19
C TYR A 26 -13.21 0.93 10.75
N GLY A 27 -13.93 1.98 10.36
CA GLY A 27 -13.65 2.77 9.15
C GLY A 27 -12.53 3.80 9.36
N GLY A 28 -12.14 4.50 8.30
CA GLY A 28 -11.13 5.55 8.35
C GLY A 28 -9.72 5.06 8.65
N PHE A 29 -8.99 5.80 9.48
CA PHE A 29 -7.62 5.44 9.89
C PHE A 29 -7.64 4.76 11.25
N VAL A 30 -7.01 3.58 11.31
CA VAL A 30 -7.10 2.69 12.48
C VAL A 30 -5.71 2.29 12.95
N LYS A 31 -5.47 2.42 14.26
CA LYS A 31 -4.25 1.95 14.92
C LYS A 31 -4.52 0.64 15.63
N TRP A 32 -3.67 -0.36 15.43
CA TRP A 32 -3.58 -1.51 16.33
C TRP A 32 -2.55 -1.21 17.41
N CYS A 33 -3.00 -1.06 18.65
CA CYS A 33 -2.14 -0.93 19.81
C CYS A 33 -1.49 -2.29 20.12
N MET A 34 -0.17 -2.33 20.25
CA MET A 34 0.53 -3.61 20.51
C MET A 34 0.17 -4.24 21.86
N GLY A 35 -0.25 -3.42 22.84
CA GLY A 35 -0.50 -3.84 24.21
C GLY A 35 0.80 -3.98 25.02
N LYS A 36 0.64 -4.13 26.34
CA LYS A 36 1.70 -4.36 27.32
C LYS A 36 1.37 -5.53 28.24
N ASN A 37 0.10 -5.95 28.30
CA ASN A 37 -0.32 -7.03 29.18
C ASN A 37 -0.03 -8.38 28.51
N ASP A 38 0.50 -9.33 29.28
CA ASP A 38 0.86 -10.66 28.79
C ASP A 38 -0.36 -11.48 28.32
N ASP A 39 -1.55 -11.18 28.86
CA ASP A 39 -2.82 -11.79 28.43
C ASP A 39 -3.35 -11.19 27.11
N GLY A 40 -2.70 -10.14 26.60
CA GLY A 40 -3.07 -9.42 25.39
C GLY A 40 -4.38 -8.64 25.49
N SER A 41 -4.91 -8.41 26.69
CA SER A 41 -6.17 -7.70 26.92
C SER A 41 -6.16 -6.25 26.39
N ASP A 42 -4.99 -5.62 26.31
CA ASP A 42 -4.82 -4.25 25.84
C ASP A 42 -4.25 -4.15 24.41
N SER A 43 -4.11 -5.28 23.71
CA SER A 43 -3.67 -5.33 22.31
C SER A 43 -4.87 -5.25 21.36
N MET A 44 -5.38 -4.03 21.16
CA MET A 44 -6.67 -3.76 20.49
C MET A 44 -6.56 -2.71 19.39
N ALA A 45 -7.54 -2.70 18.47
CA ALA A 45 -7.66 -1.64 17.48
C ALA A 45 -8.41 -0.43 18.04
N VAL A 46 -7.97 0.76 17.67
CA VAL A 46 -8.62 2.04 17.97
C VAL A 46 -8.72 2.86 16.69
N GLN A 47 -9.87 3.49 16.47
CA GLN A 47 -10.03 4.46 15.38
C GLN A 47 -9.28 5.75 15.75
N LEU A 48 -8.41 6.24 14.85
CA LEU A 48 -7.74 7.52 14.99
C LEU A 48 -8.66 8.65 14.52
N VAL A 49 -9.26 8.46 13.35
CA VAL A 49 -10.24 9.33 12.69
C VAL A 49 -11.12 8.49 11.78
N ASP A 50 -12.35 8.90 11.55
CA ASP A 50 -13.27 8.23 10.62
C ASP A 50 -12.93 8.49 9.14
N GLU A 51 -13.65 7.82 8.23
CA GLU A 51 -13.48 7.91 6.79
C GLU A 51 -13.78 9.30 6.20
N SER A 52 -14.59 10.12 6.87
CA SER A 52 -14.90 11.48 6.43
C SER A 52 -13.80 12.49 6.78
N HIS A 53 -12.86 12.11 7.65
CA HIS A 53 -11.76 12.98 8.04
C HIS A 53 -10.77 13.25 6.91
N TRP A 54 -10.58 12.35 5.94
CA TRP A 54 -9.65 12.59 4.82
C TRP A 54 -10.13 11.93 3.53
N ASP A 55 -11.32 12.34 3.12
CA ASP A 55 -12.07 11.86 1.95
C ASP A 55 -11.46 12.25 0.59
N ASP A 56 -10.51 13.18 0.58
CA ASP A 56 -9.75 13.52 -0.64
C ASP A 56 -8.94 12.33 -1.19
N LEU A 57 -8.41 11.46 -0.32
CA LEU A 57 -7.45 10.43 -0.71
C LEU A 57 -8.09 9.41 -1.66
N VAL A 58 -7.34 9.04 -2.70
CA VAL A 58 -7.74 7.98 -3.62
C VAL A 58 -6.70 6.87 -3.61
N ILE A 59 -7.16 5.64 -3.48
CA ILE A 59 -6.30 4.45 -3.44
C ILE A 59 -6.38 3.75 -4.80
N ILE A 60 -5.23 3.47 -5.40
CA ILE A 60 -5.13 2.67 -6.63
C ILE A 60 -4.23 1.47 -6.33
N ILE A 61 -4.73 0.26 -6.55
CA ILE A 61 -3.99 -0.98 -6.38
C ILE A 61 -3.56 -1.50 -7.76
N ALA A 62 -2.25 -1.50 -8.02
CA ALA A 62 -1.67 -2.20 -9.17
C ALA A 62 -1.42 -3.68 -8.80
N VAL A 63 -2.28 -4.55 -9.29
CA VAL A 63 -2.20 -6.01 -9.14
C VAL A 63 -1.18 -6.54 -10.13
N VAL A 64 0.05 -6.75 -9.65
CA VAL A 64 1.18 -7.27 -10.43
C VAL A 64 1.11 -8.78 -10.60
N SER A 65 0.63 -9.49 -9.58
CA SER A 65 0.47 -10.94 -9.63
C SER A 65 -0.70 -11.38 -8.77
N SER A 66 -1.48 -12.32 -9.30
CA SER A 66 -2.51 -13.05 -8.57
C SER A 66 -2.06 -14.45 -8.13
N LYS A 67 -0.80 -14.82 -8.40
CA LYS A 67 -0.25 -16.11 -7.99
C LYS A 67 -0.11 -16.18 -6.47
N GLN A 68 -0.22 -17.39 -5.94
CA GLN A 68 0.01 -17.65 -4.52
C GLN A 68 1.42 -17.20 -4.11
N LYS A 69 1.51 -16.56 -2.95
CA LYS A 69 2.78 -16.11 -2.35
C LYS A 69 3.68 -17.32 -2.11
N GLU A 70 4.96 -17.21 -2.43
CA GLU A 70 5.94 -18.27 -2.12
C GLU A 70 6.08 -18.47 -0.61
N THR A 71 6.18 -17.37 0.15
CA THR A 71 6.23 -17.37 1.61
C THR A 71 4.97 -16.73 2.19
N SER A 72 4.25 -17.44 3.06
CA SER A 72 3.09 -16.86 3.74
C SER A 72 3.51 -15.75 4.70
N SER A 73 2.63 -14.80 5.00
CA SER A 73 2.91 -13.74 5.97
C SER A 73 3.20 -14.29 7.37
N THR A 74 2.49 -15.34 7.80
CA THR A 74 2.65 -15.94 9.13
C THR A 74 4.00 -16.64 9.30
N SER A 75 4.40 -17.45 8.32
CA SER A 75 5.73 -18.09 8.35
C SER A 75 6.83 -17.05 8.19
N GLY A 76 6.71 -16.16 7.20
CA GLY A 76 7.73 -15.16 6.91
C GLY A 76 7.99 -14.19 8.07
N MET A 77 6.94 -13.73 8.76
CA MET A 77 7.13 -12.86 9.92
C MET A 77 7.80 -13.59 11.09
N ARG A 78 7.52 -14.89 11.30
CA ARG A 78 8.17 -15.69 12.33
C ARG A 78 9.66 -15.84 12.02
N ASP A 79 9.99 -16.25 10.80
CA ASP A 79 11.38 -16.43 10.36
C ASP A 79 12.16 -15.11 10.49
N THR A 80 11.52 -13.98 10.16
CA THR A 80 12.11 -12.63 10.31
C THR A 80 12.37 -12.30 11.79
N VAL A 81 11.44 -12.62 12.70
CA VAL A 81 11.64 -12.43 14.16
C VAL A 81 12.82 -13.26 14.67
N GLU A 82 12.95 -14.50 14.19
CA GLU A 82 13.98 -15.44 14.63
C GLU A 82 15.37 -15.10 14.08
N THR A 83 15.46 -14.50 12.88
CA THR A 83 16.72 -14.44 12.16
C THR A 83 17.18 -13.03 11.75
N SER A 84 16.30 -12.04 11.64
CA SER A 84 16.68 -10.68 11.24
C SER A 84 17.06 -9.82 12.45
N PRO A 85 18.35 -9.47 12.64
CA PRO A 85 18.75 -8.51 13.67
C PRO A 85 18.17 -7.11 13.41
N LEU A 86 17.93 -6.73 12.13
CA LEU A 86 17.35 -5.43 11.79
C LEU A 86 15.92 -5.25 12.29
N LEU A 87 15.14 -6.34 12.39
CA LEU A 87 13.77 -6.27 12.88
C LEU A 87 13.69 -5.81 14.34
N GLN A 88 14.63 -6.23 15.20
CA GLN A 88 14.65 -5.83 16.61
C GLN A 88 14.83 -4.31 16.75
N TYR A 89 15.78 -3.74 16.01
CA TYR A 89 15.98 -2.29 15.98
C TYR A 89 14.77 -1.54 15.39
N ARG A 90 14.19 -2.07 14.30
CA ARG A 90 12.97 -1.51 13.69
C ARG A 90 11.84 -1.41 14.71
N ALA A 91 11.54 -2.52 15.41
CA ALA A 91 10.43 -2.59 16.36
C ALA A 91 10.64 -1.71 17.59
N GLN A 92 11.85 -1.70 18.16
CA GLN A 92 12.13 -1.00 19.42
C GLN A 92 12.41 0.49 19.24
N THR A 93 13.04 0.89 18.13
CA THR A 93 13.57 2.25 17.96
C THR A 93 12.88 3.03 16.85
N VAL A 94 12.54 2.37 15.73
CA VAL A 94 12.05 3.09 14.54
C VAL A 94 10.53 3.27 14.55
N VAL A 95 9.78 2.17 14.72
CA VAL A 95 8.31 2.16 14.62
C VAL A 95 7.64 3.07 15.65
N PRO A 96 8.03 3.11 16.94
CA PRO A 96 7.36 3.98 17.92
C PRO A 96 7.37 5.46 17.52
N GLY A 97 8.51 5.96 17.01
CA GLY A 97 8.62 7.33 16.53
C GLY A 97 7.84 7.58 15.23
N ARG A 98 7.79 6.60 14.33
CA ARG A 98 6.98 6.69 13.09
C ARG A 98 5.49 6.71 13.38
N MET A 99 5.01 5.93 14.35
CA MET A 99 3.61 5.91 14.76
C MET A 99 3.13 7.30 15.20
N LEU A 100 3.87 7.97 16.08
CA LEU A 100 3.54 9.33 16.53
C LEU A 100 3.50 10.34 15.37
N LYS A 101 4.48 10.26 14.45
CA LYS A 101 4.53 11.14 13.28
C LYS A 101 3.39 10.87 12.30
N MET A 102 3.02 9.59 12.11
CA MET A 102 1.92 9.20 11.24
C MET A 102 0.57 9.64 11.80
N GLU A 103 0.33 9.44 13.09
CA GLU A 103 -0.87 9.93 13.78
C GLU A 103 -1.03 11.44 13.60
N GLU A 104 0.05 12.21 13.76
CA GLU A 104 0.04 13.66 13.58
C GLU A 104 -0.18 14.07 12.11
N ALA A 105 0.45 13.36 11.16
CA ALA A 105 0.26 13.61 9.73
C ALA A 105 -1.21 13.37 9.31
N ILE A 106 -1.82 12.29 9.78
CA ILE A 106 -3.24 11.98 9.57
C ILE A 106 -4.13 13.07 10.17
N LYS A 107 -3.90 13.43 11.43
CA LYS A 107 -4.66 14.46 12.13
C LYS A 107 -4.65 15.81 11.40
N LYS A 108 -3.50 16.18 10.84
CA LYS A 108 -3.30 17.45 10.12
C LYS A 108 -3.60 17.41 8.62
N ARG A 109 -3.96 16.24 8.07
CA ARG A 109 -4.04 16.01 6.62
C ARG A 109 -2.74 16.42 5.88
N ASP A 110 -1.60 16.20 6.53
CA ASP A 110 -0.27 16.49 5.98
C ASP A 110 0.15 15.34 5.05
N PHE A 111 -0.24 15.46 3.78
CA PHE A 111 0.03 14.44 2.77
C PHE A 111 1.53 14.23 2.54
N GLU A 112 2.36 15.26 2.66
CA GLU A 112 3.79 15.13 2.43
C GLU A 112 4.43 14.23 3.50
N SER A 113 4.17 14.52 4.78
CA SER A 113 4.64 13.68 5.87
C SER A 113 4.07 12.27 5.79
N PHE A 114 2.77 12.15 5.51
CA PHE A 114 2.07 10.88 5.32
C PHE A 114 2.71 10.02 4.22
N ALA A 115 2.93 10.61 3.04
CA ALA A 115 3.47 9.89 1.89
C ALA A 115 4.90 9.42 2.13
N ARG A 116 5.75 10.30 2.68
CA ARG A 116 7.13 9.94 3.04
C ARG A 116 7.17 8.81 4.06
N LEU A 117 6.39 8.90 5.15
CA LEU A 117 6.33 7.87 6.18
C LEU A 117 5.83 6.54 5.62
N THR A 118 4.82 6.56 4.75
CA THR A 118 4.27 5.38 4.09
C THR A 118 5.33 4.67 3.24
N CYS A 119 6.01 5.40 2.35
CA CYS A 119 7.03 4.81 1.47
C CYS A 119 8.22 4.26 2.28
N VAL A 120 8.75 5.00 3.26
CA VAL A 120 9.91 4.54 4.04
C VAL A 120 9.59 3.39 4.98
N ASP A 121 8.33 3.25 5.42
CA ASP A 121 7.92 2.12 6.25
C ASP A 121 7.70 0.86 5.41
N SER A 122 7.11 0.99 4.22
CA SER A 122 7.05 -0.10 3.25
C SER A 122 8.44 -0.59 2.87
N ASN A 123 9.34 0.32 2.46
CA ASN A 123 10.72 -0.05 2.10
C ASN A 123 11.45 -0.76 3.26
N GLN A 124 11.30 -0.27 4.50
CA GLN A 124 11.98 -0.89 5.64
C GLN A 124 11.36 -2.24 6.04
N PHE A 125 10.05 -2.44 5.83
CA PHE A 125 9.43 -3.76 5.95
C PHE A 125 10.06 -4.76 4.97
N HIS A 126 10.19 -4.40 3.69
CA HIS A 126 10.84 -5.29 2.71
C HIS A 126 12.35 -5.45 2.97
N ALA A 127 13.00 -4.45 3.56
CA ALA A 127 14.41 -4.57 3.97
C ALA A 127 14.62 -5.59 5.09
N VAL A 128 13.73 -5.66 6.09
CA VAL A 128 13.83 -6.71 7.12
C VAL A 128 13.49 -8.09 6.56
N CYS A 129 12.57 -8.19 5.59
CA CYS A 129 12.33 -9.44 4.87
C CYS A 129 13.57 -9.92 4.10
N LEU A 130 14.34 -9.01 3.51
CA LEU A 130 15.59 -9.32 2.82
C LEU A 130 16.71 -9.73 3.79
N ASP A 131 16.69 -9.22 5.02
CA ASP A 131 17.63 -9.55 6.09
C ASP A 131 17.33 -10.89 6.81
N THR A 132 16.14 -11.46 6.59
CA THR A 132 15.75 -12.80 7.07
C THR A 132 16.64 -13.89 6.47
N SER A 133 16.82 -15.01 7.19
CA SER A 133 17.58 -16.18 6.71
C SER A 133 16.70 -17.44 6.69
N PRO A 134 16.33 -17.98 5.50
CA PRO A 134 16.65 -17.48 4.15
C PRO A 134 15.92 -16.17 3.82
N PRO A 135 16.43 -15.36 2.86
CA PRO A 135 15.85 -14.08 2.50
C PRO A 135 14.46 -14.25 1.88
N ILE A 136 13.56 -13.32 2.20
CA ILE A 136 12.19 -13.30 1.71
C ILE A 136 12.04 -12.19 0.67
N PHE A 137 11.65 -12.56 -0.55
CA PHE A 137 11.41 -11.63 -1.65
C PHE A 137 9.92 -11.52 -1.97
N TYR A 138 9.27 -10.44 -1.52
CA TYR A 138 7.88 -10.17 -1.84
C TYR A 138 7.70 -9.30 -3.08
N MET A 139 8.61 -8.33 -3.25
CA MET A 139 8.63 -7.43 -4.40
C MET A 139 9.36 -8.07 -5.58
N ASN A 140 8.96 -7.68 -6.79
CA ASN A 140 9.63 -8.06 -8.03
C ASN A 140 9.98 -6.83 -8.87
N ASP A 141 10.51 -7.05 -10.08
CA ASP A 141 10.93 -5.97 -10.99
C ASP A 141 9.79 -5.00 -11.32
N THR A 142 8.55 -5.49 -11.47
CA THR A 142 7.38 -4.65 -11.68
C THR A 142 7.10 -3.76 -10.46
N SER A 143 7.21 -4.32 -9.24
CA SER A 143 7.11 -3.53 -8.00
C SER A 143 8.16 -2.40 -7.97
N HIS A 144 9.42 -2.71 -8.31
CA HIS A 144 10.49 -1.72 -8.36
C HIS A 144 10.31 -0.69 -9.49
N ARG A 145 9.72 -1.08 -10.62
CA ARG A 145 9.38 -0.16 -11.71
C ARG A 145 8.29 0.82 -11.29
N ILE A 146 7.28 0.37 -10.54
CA ILE A 146 6.23 1.24 -9.98
C ILE A 146 6.83 2.22 -8.97
N ILE A 147 7.71 1.77 -8.07
CA ILE A 147 8.43 2.68 -7.15
C ILE A 147 9.19 3.75 -7.94
N SER A 148 9.95 3.33 -8.96
CA SER A 148 10.74 4.25 -9.78
C SER A 148 9.86 5.28 -10.49
N LEU A 149 8.66 4.89 -10.94
CA LEU A 149 7.69 5.80 -11.54
C LEU A 149 7.20 6.84 -10.53
N VAL A 150 6.81 6.41 -9.33
CA VAL A 150 6.30 7.31 -8.28
C VAL A 150 7.39 8.26 -7.78
N GLU A 151 8.59 7.76 -7.48
CA GLU A 151 9.71 8.58 -7.01
C GLU A 151 10.12 9.63 -8.04
N LYS A 152 10.22 9.26 -9.33
CA LYS A 152 10.53 10.22 -10.41
C LYS A 152 9.47 11.31 -10.52
N TRP A 153 8.20 10.95 -10.43
CA TRP A 153 7.11 11.92 -10.52
C TRP A 153 7.07 12.86 -9.30
N ASN A 154 7.16 12.31 -8.08
CA ASN A 154 7.24 13.11 -6.87
C ASN A 154 8.45 14.07 -6.90
N HIS A 155 9.59 13.61 -7.41
CA HIS A 155 10.79 14.45 -7.56
C HIS A 155 10.55 15.60 -8.55
N SER A 156 9.94 15.35 -9.71
CA SER A 156 9.67 16.40 -10.70
C SER A 156 8.70 17.48 -10.22
N GLU A 157 7.79 17.14 -9.32
CA GLU A 157 6.80 18.07 -8.74
C GLU A 157 7.32 18.81 -7.49
N GLY A 158 8.52 18.44 -7.00
CA GLY A 158 9.13 19.00 -5.79
C GLY A 158 8.44 18.63 -4.46
N THR A 159 7.23 18.08 -4.51
CA THR A 159 6.43 17.64 -3.36
C THR A 159 5.76 16.29 -3.66
N PRO A 160 5.59 15.40 -2.66
CA PRO A 160 4.93 14.10 -2.89
C PRO A 160 3.49 14.28 -3.40
N GLN A 161 3.20 13.66 -4.54
CA GLN A 161 1.87 13.56 -5.14
C GLN A 161 1.22 12.21 -4.83
N VAL A 162 2.04 11.16 -4.81
CA VAL A 162 1.62 9.77 -4.62
C VAL A 162 2.54 9.10 -3.61
N ALA A 163 1.94 8.38 -2.66
CA ALA A 163 2.65 7.43 -1.81
C ALA A 163 2.51 6.02 -2.39
N TYR A 164 3.49 5.15 -2.13
CA TYR A 164 3.38 3.73 -2.43
C TYR A 164 3.60 2.91 -1.16
N THR A 165 2.92 1.78 -1.08
CA THR A 165 3.19 0.74 -0.07
C THR A 165 2.94 -0.64 -0.65
N PHE A 166 3.68 -1.61 -0.15
CA PHE A 166 3.65 -3.01 -0.53
C PHE A 166 3.57 -3.85 0.73
N ASP A 167 2.58 -4.74 0.79
CA ASP A 167 2.47 -5.76 1.82
C ASP A 167 3.33 -6.99 1.45
N ALA A 168 3.02 -8.16 2.01
CA ALA A 168 3.65 -9.43 1.69
C ALA A 168 3.28 -9.93 0.27
N GLY A 169 3.68 -9.21 -0.78
CA GLY A 169 3.50 -9.57 -2.19
C GLY A 169 3.85 -8.41 -3.14
N PRO A 170 3.81 -8.63 -4.46
CA PRO A 170 4.32 -7.65 -5.42
C PRO A 170 3.32 -6.55 -5.79
N ASN A 171 2.08 -6.63 -5.30
CA ASN A 171 1.02 -5.67 -5.61
C ASN A 171 1.31 -4.32 -4.96
N ALA A 172 1.29 -3.25 -5.76
CA ALA A 172 1.50 -1.90 -5.26
C ALA A 172 0.17 -1.30 -4.82
N VAL A 173 0.10 -0.80 -3.60
CA VAL A 173 -0.97 0.09 -3.16
C VAL A 173 -0.44 1.51 -3.29
N LEU A 174 -1.10 2.31 -4.13
CA LEU A 174 -0.74 3.68 -4.44
C LEU A 174 -1.78 4.60 -3.83
N ILE A 175 -1.36 5.59 -3.08
CA ILE A 175 -2.26 6.54 -2.41
C ILE A 175 -2.00 7.90 -3.03
N ALA A 176 -2.96 8.38 -3.82
CA ALA A 176 -2.91 9.69 -4.44
C ALA A 176 -3.53 10.73 -3.51
N ARG A 177 -2.94 11.93 -3.48
CA ARG A 177 -3.39 13.03 -2.62
C ARG A 177 -4.85 13.44 -2.82
N ASN A 178 -5.33 13.34 -4.05
CA ASN A 178 -6.70 13.68 -4.44
C ASN A 178 -7.08 13.03 -5.77
N ARG A 179 -8.36 13.11 -6.13
CA ARG A 179 -8.90 12.59 -7.40
C ARG A 179 -8.15 13.08 -8.64
N LYS A 180 -7.82 14.37 -8.73
CA LYS A 180 -7.03 14.91 -9.87
C LYS A 180 -5.67 14.23 -9.99
N THR A 181 -5.00 13.99 -8.86
CA THR A 181 -3.72 13.29 -8.83
C THR A 181 -3.87 11.83 -9.20
N ALA A 182 -4.95 11.18 -8.75
CA ALA A 182 -5.26 9.80 -9.09
C ALA A 182 -5.52 9.62 -10.59
N THR A 183 -6.22 10.55 -11.23
CA THR A 183 -6.41 10.61 -12.68
C THR A 183 -5.08 10.66 -13.44
N LEU A 184 -4.18 11.55 -13.01
CA LEU A 184 -2.83 11.68 -13.57
C LEU A 184 -1.95 10.44 -13.33
N LEU A 185 -2.11 9.80 -12.16
CA LEU A 185 -1.44 8.55 -11.82
C LEU A 185 -1.91 7.43 -12.76
N LEU A 186 -3.22 7.31 -12.96
CA LEU A 186 -3.81 6.29 -13.80
C LEU A 186 -3.33 6.38 -15.25
N GLN A 187 -3.27 7.58 -15.83
CA GLN A 187 -2.72 7.80 -17.17
C GLN A 187 -1.26 7.30 -17.26
N ARG A 188 -0.42 7.62 -16.26
CA ARG A 188 0.98 7.18 -16.20
C ARG A 188 1.09 5.66 -16.08
N LEU A 189 0.24 5.03 -15.27
CA LEU A 189 0.18 3.58 -15.11
C LEU A 189 -0.22 2.90 -16.41
N LEU A 190 -1.28 3.37 -17.08
CA LEU A 190 -1.73 2.85 -18.37
C LEU A 190 -0.67 2.99 -19.46
N TYR A 191 0.07 4.09 -19.48
CA TYR A 191 1.18 4.29 -20.40
C TYR A 191 2.34 3.31 -20.15
N CYS A 192 2.74 3.16 -18.89
CA CYS A 192 3.88 2.33 -18.51
C CYS A 192 3.57 0.83 -18.52
N PHE A 193 2.31 0.46 -18.27
CA PHE A 193 1.85 -0.91 -18.13
C PHE A 193 0.55 -1.12 -18.92
N PRO A 194 0.56 -0.96 -20.24
CA PRO A 194 -0.66 -0.99 -21.04
C PRO A 194 -1.36 -2.35 -20.95
N PRO A 195 -2.70 -2.38 -21.05
CA PRO A 195 -3.46 -3.62 -21.12
C PRO A 195 -3.01 -4.44 -22.35
N GLN A 196 -2.96 -5.77 -22.21
CA GLN A 196 -2.57 -6.65 -23.31
C GLN A 196 -3.69 -6.89 -24.32
N GLU A 197 -4.93 -6.82 -23.85
CA GLU A 197 -6.14 -6.92 -24.66
C GLU A 197 -6.79 -5.53 -24.73
N ASN A 198 -7.56 -5.26 -25.79
CA ASN A 198 -8.33 -4.02 -25.93
C ASN A 198 -9.56 -4.00 -25.02
N ASP A 199 -9.41 -4.43 -23.76
CA ASP A 199 -10.45 -4.53 -22.77
C ASP A 199 -10.05 -3.79 -21.49
N LEU A 200 -10.44 -2.52 -21.41
CA LEU A 200 -10.26 -1.70 -20.20
C LEU A 200 -11.18 -2.15 -19.05
N ASP A 201 -12.29 -2.81 -19.36
CA ASP A 201 -13.31 -3.17 -18.37
C ASP A 201 -12.86 -4.33 -17.48
N SER A 202 -12.08 -5.26 -18.01
CA SER A 202 -11.41 -6.30 -17.21
C SER A 202 -10.08 -5.84 -16.62
N TYR A 203 -9.38 -4.91 -17.27
CA TYR A 203 -8.13 -4.35 -16.78
C TYR A 203 -8.33 -3.43 -15.56
N MET A 204 -9.47 -2.73 -15.48
CA MET A 204 -9.83 -1.85 -14.38
C MET A 204 -11.06 -2.32 -13.60
N VAL A 205 -10.90 -2.45 -12.29
CA VAL A 205 -11.99 -2.79 -11.36
C VAL A 205 -12.17 -1.64 -10.36
N GLY A 206 -13.43 -1.32 -10.00
CA GLY A 206 -13.76 -0.30 -9.00
C GLY A 206 -14.39 0.96 -9.61
N ASP A 207 -14.05 2.15 -9.10
CA ASP A 207 -14.63 3.40 -9.61
C ASP A 207 -14.11 3.74 -11.01
N LYS A 208 -14.85 3.32 -12.04
CA LYS A 208 -14.52 3.56 -13.45
C LYS A 208 -14.74 5.02 -13.88
N SER A 209 -15.42 5.85 -13.10
CA SER A 209 -15.65 7.25 -13.48
C SER A 209 -14.34 8.05 -13.57
N ILE A 210 -13.27 7.59 -12.90
CA ILE A 210 -11.93 8.17 -12.98
C ILE A 210 -11.29 8.05 -14.39
N LEU A 211 -11.71 7.08 -15.21
CA LEU A 211 -11.27 6.96 -16.61
C LEU A 211 -11.78 8.12 -17.46
N SER A 212 -13.05 8.48 -17.27
CA SER A 212 -13.66 9.63 -17.93
C SER A 212 -12.95 10.93 -17.53
N ASP A 213 -12.62 11.09 -16.24
CA ASP A 213 -11.83 12.22 -15.75
C ASP A 213 -10.43 12.26 -16.37
N ALA A 214 -9.87 11.09 -16.72
CA ALA A 214 -8.59 10.95 -17.41
C ALA A 214 -8.66 11.19 -18.92
N GLY A 215 -9.85 11.43 -19.47
CA GLY A 215 -10.04 11.52 -20.91
C GLY A 215 -9.72 10.22 -21.66
N VAL A 216 -9.74 9.07 -20.97
CA VAL A 216 -9.47 7.76 -21.56
C VAL A 216 -10.82 7.07 -21.79
N GLN A 217 -11.22 6.95 -23.06
CA GLN A 217 -12.44 6.25 -23.45
C GLN A 217 -12.15 4.86 -24.02
N SER A 218 -10.93 4.66 -24.54
CA SER A 218 -10.47 3.41 -25.14
C SER A 218 -8.96 3.24 -24.96
N VAL A 219 -8.46 2.02 -25.21
CA VAL A 219 -7.01 1.74 -25.20
C VAL A 219 -6.25 2.59 -26.23
N ALA A 220 -6.91 3.02 -27.31
CA ALA A 220 -6.32 3.87 -28.34
C ALA A 220 -5.99 5.30 -27.85
N ASP A 221 -6.61 5.76 -26.76
CA ASP A 221 -6.33 7.07 -26.17
C ASP A 221 -5.05 7.07 -25.31
N ILE A 222 -4.51 5.87 -25.03
CA ILE A 222 -3.24 5.69 -24.34
C ILE A 222 -2.12 5.82 -25.39
N ASP A 223 -1.72 7.05 -25.70
CA ASP A 223 -0.69 7.35 -26.71
C ASP A 223 0.63 6.60 -26.38
N PRO A 224 1.10 5.65 -27.20
CA PRO A 224 2.34 4.91 -26.95
C PRO A 224 3.60 5.68 -27.36
N SER A 225 3.51 6.94 -27.80
CA SER A 225 4.67 7.68 -28.31
C SER A 225 5.77 7.85 -27.23
N PRO A 226 7.01 7.39 -27.47
CA PRO A 226 8.08 7.43 -26.47
C PRO A 226 8.82 8.77 -26.45
N PRO A 227 9.34 9.26 -25.31
CA PRO A 227 10.60 9.96 -25.34
C PRO A 227 11.68 8.93 -25.68
N ALA A 228 12.41 9.15 -26.78
CA ALA A 228 13.33 8.20 -27.37
C ALA A 228 14.38 7.66 -26.36
N THR A 229 14.26 6.38 -26.00
CA THR A 229 15.39 5.45 -25.75
C THR A 229 14.87 4.02 -25.82
N ARG A 230 15.58 3.18 -26.58
CA ARG A 230 15.33 1.76 -26.83
C ARG A 230 15.58 0.94 -25.56
N ASP A 231 14.62 0.09 -25.21
CA ASP A 231 14.86 -1.28 -24.73
C ASP A 231 13.59 -2.11 -25.03
N GLU A 232 13.72 -3.11 -25.90
CA GLU A 232 12.70 -4.12 -26.18
C GLU A 232 12.69 -5.16 -25.06
N ASP A 233 12.25 -4.77 -23.87
CA ASP A 233 11.85 -5.71 -22.84
C ASP A 233 10.34 -5.92 -22.89
N THR A 234 9.91 -7.17 -22.84
CA THR A 234 8.50 -7.57 -22.69
C THR A 234 7.84 -6.74 -21.58
N LYS A 235 6.91 -5.84 -21.94
CA LYS A 235 6.25 -4.96 -20.95
C LYS A 235 5.55 -5.82 -19.87
N PRO A 236 5.83 -5.58 -18.58
CA PRO A 236 5.28 -6.40 -17.50
C PRO A 236 3.75 -6.24 -17.36
N LYS A 237 3.08 -7.33 -16.97
CA LYS A 237 1.61 -7.38 -16.82
C LYS A 237 1.17 -6.88 -15.45
N ILE A 238 0.20 -5.96 -15.41
CA ILE A 238 -0.53 -5.58 -14.19
C ILE A 238 -2.03 -5.50 -14.48
N GLN A 239 -2.87 -5.52 -13.44
CA GLN A 239 -4.29 -5.10 -13.47
C GLN A 239 -4.45 -3.94 -12.48
N VAL A 240 -5.29 -2.95 -12.76
CA VAL A 240 -5.48 -1.78 -11.87
C VAL A 240 -6.82 -1.88 -11.15
N ARG A 241 -6.85 -1.62 -9.84
CA ARG A 241 -8.09 -1.49 -9.06
C ARG A 241 -8.14 -0.11 -8.40
N CYS A 242 -9.23 0.63 -8.57
CA CYS A 242 -9.42 1.98 -8.03
C CYS A 242 -10.55 2.01 -6.99
#